data_AF-A0A522LBQ6-F1
#
_entry.id   AF-A0A522LBQ6-F1
#
_cell.length_a   1.000
_cell.length_b   1.000
_cell.length_c   1.000
_cell.angle_alpha   90.00
_cell.angle_beta   90.00
_cell.angle_gamma   90.00
#
_symmetry.space_group_name_H-M   'P 1'
#
loop_
_entity.id
_entity.type
_entity.pdbx_description
1 polymer ?
#
loop_
_entity_poly.entity_id
_entity_poly.type
_entity_poly.pdbx_seq_one_letter_code
_entity_poly.pdbx_strand_id
1 'polypeptide(L)'
;SQRGRQLTDQLYRSDNVWLKILQRVVLGFGGVGALNELGYNIGTYHLNEGHAVFAFVAKARGLPKDEVEHLKSKFVYTCHTPVEAGHDRFSFDDLGKVLKKEDVDVIERFGREQSGSANLTLLSMNISSAINAVSRNHQRVMHIQFPKYKEQIQYVTNGVHMHTWISTEFKGLFERFPEAFAGFQANPMVLSKANELKSNADFRAQLWQAHQSNKAQLCGLLDKWKLDKDIFTICWARRVAAYKRPSLILHDVNRLVSIAEKVGPLQIILAGKAHPNDNLGFTYINEMLDKVDKLNEDYSKLKIIVLENYDIYLAKILTSSVDVWLNNPLPPFEASGTSGMKAILNGVLQMSTVDGWVAEATDRKMGAFFGYKNAEDSVGNEFDLHMNDDAEQLYRSLEDLVGLYYRTNRQGKADASSAWLDMMIECVCVAGQFNTYRMLDQYKHLIWKTA
;
A
#
# COMPACT_ATOMS: atom_id res chain seq x y z
N SER A 1 6.67 20.91 -28.82
CA SER A 1 6.13 20.08 -29.94
C SER A 1 5.02 19.18 -29.41
N GLN A 2 4.17 18.62 -30.29
CA GLN A 2 3.14 17.64 -29.91
C GLN A 2 3.76 16.40 -29.22
N ARG A 3 4.91 15.92 -29.72
CA ARG A 3 5.68 14.83 -29.11
C ARG A 3 6.13 15.13 -27.67
N GLY A 4 6.52 16.37 -27.39
CA GLY A 4 6.88 16.78 -26.02
C GLY A 4 5.70 16.70 -25.04
N ARG A 5 4.49 17.08 -25.48
CA ARG A 5 3.27 16.97 -24.66
C ARG A 5 2.91 15.51 -24.34
N GLN A 6 3.20 14.58 -25.26
CA GLN A 6 2.96 13.14 -25.08
C GLN A 6 3.87 12.46 -24.05
N LEU A 7 4.94 13.13 -23.60
CA LEU A 7 5.81 12.60 -22.55
C LEU A 7 5.20 12.78 -21.16
N THR A 8 4.32 13.78 -21.00
CA THR A 8 3.75 14.19 -19.71
C THR A 8 2.21 14.10 -19.68
N ASP A 9 1.57 13.54 -20.72
CA ASP A 9 0.12 13.41 -20.81
C ASP A 9 -0.44 12.26 -19.95
N GLN A 10 0.35 11.19 -19.76
CA GLN A 10 -0.06 9.98 -19.07
C GLN A 10 1.10 9.37 -18.26
N LEU A 11 0.78 8.97 -17.02
CA LEU A 11 1.68 8.20 -16.15
C LEU A 11 1.66 6.71 -16.55
N TYR A 12 2.83 6.05 -16.49
CA TYR A 12 3.01 4.61 -16.78
C TYR A 12 2.56 4.18 -18.18
N ARG A 13 2.94 4.95 -19.20
CA ARG A 13 2.66 4.62 -20.59
C ARG A 13 3.36 3.30 -20.99
N SER A 14 2.58 2.26 -21.26
CA SER A 14 3.06 0.91 -21.57
C SER A 14 2.80 0.46 -23.01
N ASP A 15 1.98 1.21 -23.75
CA ASP A 15 1.61 0.96 -25.16
C ASP A 15 2.75 1.31 -26.14
N ASN A 16 3.74 2.06 -25.69
CA ASN A 16 4.85 2.50 -26.53
C ASN A 16 6.20 2.46 -25.77
N VAL A 17 7.06 1.52 -26.16
CA VAL A 17 8.39 1.32 -25.57
C VAL A 17 9.27 2.58 -25.63
N TRP A 18 9.18 3.36 -26.70
CA TRP A 18 9.97 4.57 -26.89
C TRP A 18 9.57 5.67 -25.92
N LEU A 19 8.26 5.89 -25.76
CA LEU A 19 7.76 6.87 -24.80
C LEU A 19 8.09 6.43 -23.38
N LYS A 20 8.03 5.12 -23.09
CA LYS A 20 8.46 4.57 -21.80
C LYS A 20 9.93 4.90 -21.54
N ILE A 21 10.86 4.61 -22.45
CA ILE A 21 12.29 4.95 -22.31
C ILE A 21 12.47 6.46 -22.12
N LEU A 22 11.85 7.28 -22.96
CA LEU A 22 11.96 8.74 -22.89
C LEU A 22 11.47 9.31 -21.55
N GLN A 23 10.39 8.76 -20.97
CA GLN A 23 9.93 9.17 -19.64
C GLN A 23 11.00 8.90 -18.56
N ARG A 24 11.72 7.77 -18.63
CA ARG A 24 12.83 7.47 -17.70
C ARG A 24 14.04 8.39 -17.96
N VAL A 25 14.32 8.72 -19.21
CA VAL A 25 15.36 9.70 -19.57
C VAL A 25 15.03 11.08 -19.01
N VAL A 26 13.79 11.55 -19.15
CA VAL A 26 13.35 12.84 -18.56
C VAL A 26 13.51 12.82 -17.04
N LEU A 27 13.09 11.74 -16.37
CA LEU A 27 13.25 11.60 -14.92
C LEU A 27 14.73 11.61 -14.50
N GLY A 28 15.57 10.80 -15.14
CA GLY A 28 16.98 10.65 -14.78
C GLY A 28 17.86 11.81 -15.26
N PHE A 29 17.93 12.02 -16.58
CA PHE A 29 18.83 13.01 -17.19
C PHE A 29 18.30 14.42 -16.93
N GLY A 30 16.99 14.63 -17.10
CA GLY A 30 16.35 15.90 -16.81
C GLY A 30 16.41 16.24 -15.33
N GLY A 31 16.21 15.27 -14.44
CA GLY A 31 16.36 15.45 -12.99
C GLY A 31 17.78 15.87 -12.60
N VAL A 32 18.80 15.18 -13.11
CA VAL A 32 20.21 15.55 -12.89
C VAL A 32 20.52 16.94 -13.46
N GLY A 33 20.06 17.25 -14.68
CA GLY A 33 20.24 18.54 -15.31
C GLY A 33 19.62 19.69 -14.49
N ALA A 34 18.39 19.49 -14.00
CA ALA A 34 17.70 20.47 -13.17
C ALA A 34 18.43 20.71 -11.83
N LEU A 35 18.91 19.66 -11.17
CA LEU A 35 19.67 19.79 -9.91
C LEU A 35 20.98 20.55 -10.11
N ASN A 36 21.68 20.31 -11.23
CA ASN A 36 22.91 21.02 -11.58
C ASN A 36 22.64 22.51 -11.85
N GLU A 37 21.60 22.83 -12.63
CA GLU A 37 21.23 24.21 -12.97
C GLU A 37 20.81 25.01 -11.73
N LEU A 38 20.15 24.35 -10.77
CA LEU A 38 19.79 24.94 -9.49
C LEU A 38 20.99 25.10 -8.53
N GLY A 39 22.18 24.62 -8.90
CA GLY A 39 23.40 24.74 -8.10
C GLY A 39 23.47 23.83 -6.88
N TYR A 40 22.68 22.75 -6.82
CA TYR A 40 22.71 21.83 -5.70
C TYR A 40 23.92 20.88 -5.74
N ASN A 41 24.66 20.80 -4.64
CA ASN A 41 25.68 19.77 -4.44
C ASN A 41 25.06 18.52 -3.81
N ILE A 42 24.85 17.49 -4.61
CA ILE A 42 24.15 16.27 -4.19
C ILE A 42 25.15 15.28 -3.56
N GLY A 43 24.95 14.98 -2.27
CA GLY A 43 25.70 13.94 -1.55
C GLY A 43 25.25 12.52 -1.90
N THR A 44 23.93 12.31 -2.00
CA THR A 44 23.34 10.99 -2.27
C THR A 44 22.14 11.11 -3.20
N TYR A 45 22.09 10.23 -4.20
CA TYR A 45 20.96 10.01 -5.09
C TYR A 45 20.20 8.77 -4.63
N HIS A 46 18.94 8.94 -4.25
CA HIS A 46 18.08 7.83 -3.87
C HIS A 46 17.18 7.44 -5.04
N LEU A 47 17.46 6.28 -5.62
CA LEU A 47 16.66 5.68 -6.68
C LEU A 47 15.45 4.98 -6.08
N ASN A 48 14.27 5.54 -6.32
CA ASN A 48 13.00 4.90 -5.99
C ASN A 48 12.50 4.12 -7.21
N GLU A 49 12.63 2.79 -7.16
CA GLU A 49 12.41 1.87 -8.27
C GLU A 49 13.40 2.05 -9.45
N GLY A 50 13.51 1.04 -10.32
CA GLY A 50 14.47 1.05 -11.44
C GLY A 50 14.28 2.22 -12.43
N HIS A 51 13.13 2.89 -12.41
CA HIS A 51 12.81 4.00 -13.32
C HIS A 51 13.77 5.19 -13.22
N ALA A 52 14.32 5.46 -12.03
CA ALA A 52 15.17 6.61 -11.78
C ALA A 52 16.65 6.39 -12.16
N VAL A 53 17.04 5.16 -12.53
CA VAL A 53 18.45 4.75 -12.67
C VAL A 53 19.19 5.48 -13.80
N PHE A 54 18.46 6.09 -14.74
CA PHE A 54 19.02 6.95 -15.76
C PHE A 54 19.75 8.17 -15.17
N ALA A 55 19.49 8.55 -13.92
CA ALA A 55 20.30 9.54 -13.21
C ALA A 55 21.77 9.09 -13.06
N PHE A 56 22.02 7.80 -12.81
CA PHE A 56 23.37 7.24 -12.77
C PHE A 56 24.01 7.30 -14.15
N VAL A 57 23.29 6.88 -15.19
CA VAL A 57 23.77 6.90 -16.58
C VAL A 57 24.18 8.32 -17.00
N ALA A 58 23.35 9.33 -16.70
CA ALA A 58 23.66 10.73 -16.98
C ALA A 58 24.95 11.23 -16.32
N LYS A 59 25.26 10.72 -15.13
CA LYS A 59 26.44 11.09 -14.35
C LYS A 59 27.68 10.27 -14.73
N ALA A 60 27.49 9.03 -15.17
CA ALA A 60 28.57 8.10 -15.52
C ALA A 60 29.09 8.27 -16.95
N ARG A 61 28.26 8.82 -17.86
CA ARG A 61 28.63 9.00 -19.27
C ARG A 61 29.94 9.76 -19.42
N GLY A 62 30.84 9.25 -20.25
CA GLY A 62 32.14 9.87 -20.52
C GLY A 62 33.16 9.81 -19.38
N LEU A 63 32.81 9.24 -18.22
CA LEU A 63 33.76 9.09 -17.11
C LEU A 63 34.66 7.86 -17.28
N PRO A 64 35.94 7.93 -16.84
CA PRO A 64 36.80 6.77 -16.70
C PRO A 64 36.20 5.69 -15.80
N LYS A 65 36.61 4.43 -15.99
CA LYS A 65 36.06 3.29 -15.24
C LYS A 65 36.17 3.47 -13.73
N ASP A 66 37.30 3.99 -13.24
CA ASP A 66 37.55 4.15 -11.81
C ASP A 66 36.66 5.24 -11.19
N GLU A 67 36.39 6.32 -11.94
CA GLU A 67 35.45 7.37 -11.51
C GLU A 67 34.01 6.86 -11.48
N VAL A 68 33.62 6.03 -12.45
CA VAL A 68 32.30 5.37 -12.44
C VAL A 68 32.15 4.46 -11.22
N GLU A 69 33.19 3.71 -10.84
CA GLU A 69 33.14 2.88 -9.62
C GLU A 69 33.04 3.74 -8.36
N HIS A 70 33.74 4.88 -8.28
CA HIS A 70 33.59 5.82 -7.18
C HIS A 70 32.20 6.45 -7.11
N LEU A 71 31.60 6.76 -8.26
CA LEU A 71 30.26 7.36 -8.36
C LEU A 71 29.18 6.50 -7.70
N LYS A 72 29.31 5.16 -7.73
CA LYS A 72 28.37 4.22 -7.11
C LYS A 72 28.16 4.45 -5.61
N SER A 73 29.19 4.96 -4.91
CA SER A 73 29.08 5.31 -3.50
C SER A 73 27.98 6.36 -3.21
N LYS A 74 27.63 7.18 -4.21
CA LYS A 74 26.61 8.23 -4.11
C LYS A 74 25.19 7.77 -4.44
N PHE A 75 24.98 6.51 -4.81
CA PHE A 75 23.66 6.00 -5.19
C PHE A 75 23.15 4.97 -4.19
N VAL A 76 21.87 5.07 -3.83
CA VAL A 76 21.15 4.07 -3.03
C VAL A 76 19.85 3.69 -3.74
N TYR A 77 19.37 2.47 -3.52
CA TYR A 77 18.23 1.93 -4.27
C TYR A 77 17.16 1.33 -3.35
N THR A 78 15.90 1.72 -3.55
CA THR A 78 14.74 1.04 -2.97
C THR A 78 13.95 0.33 -4.07
N CYS A 79 13.71 -0.97 -3.87
CA CYS A 79 12.82 -1.76 -4.72
C CYS A 79 11.42 -1.82 -4.08
N HIS A 80 10.38 -1.55 -4.87
CA HIS A 80 8.97 -1.65 -4.45
C HIS A 80 8.22 -2.80 -5.15
N THR A 81 8.91 -3.54 -6.01
CA THR A 81 8.32 -4.54 -6.90
C THR A 81 8.54 -5.96 -6.37
N PRO A 82 7.48 -6.68 -5.96
CA PRO A 82 7.58 -8.03 -5.42
C PRO A 82 7.51 -9.11 -6.50
N VAL A 83 7.29 -8.74 -7.77
CA VAL A 83 7.08 -9.69 -8.90
C VAL A 83 8.07 -9.45 -10.04
N GLU A 84 8.53 -10.53 -10.64
CA GLU A 84 9.53 -10.48 -11.72
C GLU A 84 9.05 -9.71 -12.95
N ALA A 85 7.75 -9.81 -13.26
CA ALA A 85 7.10 -9.13 -14.37
C ALA A 85 7.03 -7.61 -14.19
N GLY A 86 7.21 -7.10 -12.97
CA GLY A 86 7.20 -5.67 -12.68
C GLY A 86 8.54 -4.98 -12.92
N HIS A 87 9.63 -5.73 -13.12
CA HIS A 87 10.96 -5.15 -13.38
C HIS A 87 11.09 -4.68 -14.83
N ASP A 88 11.43 -3.41 -15.01
CA ASP A 88 11.56 -2.80 -16.34
C ASP A 88 12.71 -3.41 -17.16
N ARG A 89 12.36 -3.95 -18.33
CA ARG A 89 13.29 -4.52 -19.31
C ARG A 89 13.18 -3.84 -20.67
N PHE A 90 14.33 -3.63 -21.30
CA PHE A 90 14.42 -3.05 -22.64
C PHE A 90 15.42 -3.84 -23.50
N SER A 91 15.15 -3.92 -24.80
CA SER A 91 16.17 -4.38 -25.74
C SER A 91 17.25 -3.30 -25.88
N PHE A 92 18.51 -3.71 -26.11
CA PHE A 92 19.59 -2.76 -26.39
C PHE A 92 19.37 -2.00 -27.70
N ASP A 93 18.67 -2.60 -28.66
CA ASP A 93 18.27 -1.94 -29.90
C ASP A 93 17.31 -0.78 -29.63
N ASP A 94 16.29 -0.98 -28.79
CA ASP A 94 15.34 0.09 -28.46
C ASP A 94 16.00 1.22 -27.66
N LEU A 95 16.91 0.88 -26.75
CA LEU A 95 17.73 1.87 -26.04
C LEU A 95 18.62 2.66 -27.00
N GLY A 96 19.30 1.98 -27.92
CA GLY A 96 20.23 2.59 -28.89
C GLY A 96 19.56 3.53 -29.89
N LYS A 97 18.24 3.42 -30.08
CA LYS A 97 17.50 4.37 -30.91
C LYS A 97 17.14 5.68 -30.17
N VAL A 98 17.16 5.68 -28.84
CA VAL A 98 16.83 6.85 -28.00
C VAL A 98 18.08 7.50 -27.40
N LEU A 99 19.06 6.68 -27.04
CA LEU A 99 20.23 7.07 -26.26
C LEU A 99 21.48 7.11 -27.13
N LYS A 100 22.51 7.82 -26.66
CA LYS A 100 23.82 7.78 -27.30
C LYS A 100 24.51 6.45 -26.97
N LYS A 101 25.43 6.02 -27.82
CA LYS A 101 26.22 4.79 -27.61
C LYS A 101 26.85 4.71 -26.22
N GLU A 102 27.48 5.80 -25.75
CA GLU A 102 28.08 5.87 -24.41
C GLU A 102 27.09 5.65 -23.25
N ASP A 103 25.82 6.03 -23.41
CA ASP A 103 24.79 5.79 -22.39
C ASP A 103 24.39 4.31 -22.38
N VAL A 104 24.24 3.74 -23.58
CA VAL A 104 23.93 2.32 -23.77
C VAL A 104 25.06 1.45 -23.23
N ASP A 105 26.31 1.82 -23.45
CA ASP A 105 27.49 1.11 -22.94
C ASP A 105 27.48 1.05 -21.38
N VAL A 106 27.06 2.13 -20.71
CA VAL A 106 26.88 2.14 -19.24
C VAL A 106 25.74 1.21 -18.82
N ILE A 107 24.58 1.30 -19.49
CA ILE A 107 23.43 0.43 -19.20
C ILE A 107 23.78 -1.03 -19.42
N GLU A 108 24.53 -1.34 -20.48
CA GLU A 108 24.96 -2.69 -20.80
C GLU A 108 25.90 -3.25 -19.74
N ARG A 109 26.92 -2.47 -19.34
CA ARG A 109 27.91 -2.88 -18.35
C ARG A 109 27.29 -3.31 -17.02
N PHE A 110 26.23 -2.63 -16.59
CA PHE A 110 25.67 -2.81 -15.24
C PHE A 110 24.25 -3.41 -15.25
N GLY A 111 23.54 -3.41 -16.37
CA GLY A 111 22.14 -3.81 -16.46
C GLY A 111 21.86 -5.00 -17.37
N ARG A 112 22.86 -5.54 -18.08
CA ARG A 112 22.67 -6.72 -18.94
C ARG A 112 22.33 -7.94 -18.09
N GLU A 113 21.14 -8.50 -18.31
CA GLU A 113 20.73 -9.78 -17.71
C GLU A 113 21.09 -10.96 -18.64
N GLN A 114 20.99 -12.19 -18.14
CA GLN A 114 21.37 -13.41 -18.88
C GLN A 114 20.60 -13.60 -20.20
N SER A 115 19.35 -13.13 -20.26
CA SER A 115 18.52 -13.17 -21.47
C SER A 115 19.05 -12.28 -22.60
N GLY A 116 20.00 -11.38 -22.30
CA GLY A 116 20.54 -10.41 -23.25
C GLY A 116 19.81 -9.07 -23.27
N SER A 117 18.75 -8.88 -22.47
CA SER A 117 18.06 -7.59 -22.31
C SER A 117 18.73 -6.69 -21.26
N ALA A 118 18.38 -5.41 -21.26
CA ALA A 118 18.73 -4.46 -20.20
C ALA A 118 17.65 -4.48 -19.11
N ASN A 119 18.01 -4.86 -17.90
CA ASN A 119 17.14 -4.87 -16.73
C ASN A 119 17.49 -3.70 -15.80
N LEU A 120 16.55 -2.77 -15.63
CA LEU A 120 16.78 -1.55 -14.84
C LEU A 120 16.89 -1.82 -13.35
N THR A 121 16.26 -2.86 -12.84
CA THR A 121 16.40 -3.31 -11.44
C THR A 121 17.82 -3.83 -11.22
N LEU A 122 18.31 -4.69 -12.12
CA LEU A 122 19.68 -5.20 -12.07
C LEU A 122 20.71 -4.07 -12.17
N LEU A 123 20.49 -3.12 -13.08
CA LEU A 123 21.29 -1.90 -13.20
C LEU A 123 21.35 -1.14 -11.88
N SER A 124 20.20 -0.90 -11.25
CA SER A 124 20.09 -0.16 -9.98
C SER A 124 20.82 -0.88 -8.84
N MET A 125 20.69 -2.21 -8.76
CA MET A 125 21.39 -3.01 -7.75
C MET A 125 22.91 -3.01 -7.95
N ASN A 126 23.39 -3.10 -9.19
CA ASN A 126 24.82 -3.13 -9.48
C ASN A 126 25.56 -1.81 -9.21
N ILE A 127 24.83 -0.69 -9.18
CA ILE A 127 25.41 0.65 -9.04
C ILE A 127 25.19 1.28 -7.66
N SER A 128 24.39 0.65 -6.78
CA SER A 128 24.03 1.24 -5.50
C SER A 128 24.92 0.74 -4.36
N SER A 129 25.27 1.64 -3.44
CA SER A 129 26.02 1.33 -2.23
C SER A 129 25.16 0.73 -1.12
N ALA A 130 23.84 0.95 -1.18
CA ALA A 130 22.84 0.35 -0.31
C ALA A 130 21.59 0.00 -1.11
N ILE A 131 20.99 -1.16 -0.81
CA ILE A 131 19.76 -1.65 -1.43
C ILE A 131 18.76 -1.96 -0.31
N ASN A 132 17.52 -1.52 -0.44
CA ASN A 132 16.50 -1.89 0.53
C ASN A 132 15.15 -2.31 -0.07
N ALA A 133 14.54 -3.27 0.60
CA ALA A 133 13.13 -3.60 0.52
C ALA A 133 12.29 -2.65 1.39
N VAL A 134 10.95 -2.77 1.26
CA VAL A 134 9.96 -1.83 1.82
C VAL A 134 9.10 -2.44 2.93
N SER A 135 9.42 -3.68 3.30
CA SER A 135 8.90 -4.43 4.44
C SER A 135 9.87 -5.58 4.71
N ARG A 136 9.77 -6.20 5.89
CA ARG A 136 10.56 -7.39 6.21
C ARG A 136 10.19 -8.58 5.31
N ASN A 137 8.90 -8.78 5.02
CA ASN A 137 8.48 -9.86 4.12
C ASN A 137 8.98 -9.64 2.68
N HIS A 138 9.00 -8.38 2.21
CA HIS A 138 9.54 -8.07 0.88
C HIS A 138 11.03 -8.32 0.77
N GLN A 139 11.80 -8.10 1.84
CA GLN A 139 13.23 -8.47 1.87
C GLN A 139 13.41 -9.97 1.59
N ARG A 140 12.61 -10.81 2.24
CA ARG A 140 12.63 -12.27 1.99
C ARG A 140 12.36 -12.58 0.52
N VAL A 141 11.34 -11.96 -0.07
CA VAL A 141 11.01 -12.12 -1.50
C VAL A 141 12.17 -11.68 -2.40
N MET A 142 12.81 -10.53 -2.10
CA MET A 142 13.97 -10.05 -2.85
C MET A 142 15.19 -10.97 -2.70
N HIS A 143 15.40 -11.61 -1.54
CA HIS A 143 16.48 -12.59 -1.37
C HIS A 143 16.31 -13.81 -2.27
N ILE A 144 15.06 -14.21 -2.56
CA ILE A 144 14.75 -15.32 -3.46
C ILE A 144 14.96 -14.89 -4.92
N GLN A 145 14.49 -13.70 -5.31
CA GLN A 145 14.63 -13.19 -6.68
C GLN A 145 16.07 -12.81 -7.03
N PHE A 146 16.82 -12.25 -6.08
CA PHE A 146 18.12 -11.64 -6.29
C PHE A 146 19.17 -12.23 -5.32
N PRO A 147 19.44 -13.56 -5.37
CA PRO A 147 20.29 -14.24 -4.39
C PRO A 147 21.73 -13.67 -4.35
N LYS A 148 22.24 -13.16 -5.48
CA LYS A 148 23.55 -12.51 -5.57
C LYS A 148 23.68 -11.27 -4.66
N TYR A 149 22.57 -10.56 -4.39
CA TYR A 149 22.55 -9.33 -3.62
C TYR A 149 22.03 -9.52 -2.20
N LYS A 150 21.74 -10.77 -1.78
CA LYS A 150 21.14 -11.09 -0.48
C LYS A 150 21.83 -10.38 0.70
N GLU A 151 23.16 -10.41 0.75
CA GLU A 151 23.93 -9.77 1.84
C GLU A 151 23.91 -8.23 1.81
N GLN A 152 23.53 -7.63 0.68
CA GLN A 152 23.42 -6.17 0.51
C GLN A 152 22.00 -5.65 0.71
N ILE A 153 20.98 -6.50 0.52
CA ILE A 153 19.58 -6.12 0.60
C ILE A 153 19.18 -6.00 2.08
N GLN A 154 18.93 -4.77 2.51
CA GLN A 154 18.33 -4.43 3.79
C GLN A 154 16.81 -4.25 3.64
N TYR A 155 16.13 -3.81 4.71
CA TYR A 155 14.77 -3.31 4.61
C TYR A 155 14.58 -2.05 5.42
N VAL A 156 13.73 -1.18 4.91
CA VAL A 156 13.13 -0.09 5.68
C VAL A 156 11.63 -0.20 5.44
N THR A 157 10.90 -0.64 6.46
CA THR A 157 9.44 -0.80 6.35
C THR A 157 8.83 0.55 6.01
N ASN A 158 7.87 0.58 5.08
CA ASN A 158 7.16 1.82 4.74
C ASN A 158 6.44 2.42 5.96
N GLY A 159 6.11 3.70 5.85
CA GLY A 159 5.24 4.38 6.81
C GLY A 159 4.36 5.41 6.12
N VAL A 160 3.37 5.91 6.85
CA VAL A 160 2.48 6.95 6.36
C VAL A 160 2.69 8.25 7.11
N HIS A 161 2.53 9.37 6.40
CA HIS A 161 2.65 10.69 7.01
C HIS A 161 1.40 10.98 7.84
N MET A 162 1.52 10.90 9.17
CA MET A 162 0.40 11.00 10.10
C MET A 162 -0.49 12.21 9.80
N HIS A 163 0.09 13.40 9.67
CA HIS A 163 -0.67 14.65 9.44
C HIS A 163 -1.49 14.67 8.16
N THR A 164 -1.09 13.90 7.15
CA THR A 164 -1.87 13.80 5.91
C THR A 164 -3.10 12.90 6.08
N TRP A 165 -3.00 11.87 6.92
CA TRP A 165 -3.92 10.73 6.95
C TRP A 165 -4.77 10.62 8.23
N ILE A 166 -4.39 11.31 9.30
CA ILE A 166 -5.23 11.43 10.49
C ILE A 166 -6.45 12.31 10.19
N SER A 167 -7.63 11.87 10.63
CA SER A 167 -8.86 12.66 10.60
C SER A 167 -8.82 13.79 11.64
N THR A 168 -9.66 14.81 11.44
CA THR A 168 -9.79 15.92 12.38
C THR A 168 -10.27 15.43 13.75
N GLU A 169 -11.14 14.43 13.73
CA GLU A 169 -11.80 13.79 14.86
C GLU A 169 -10.78 13.02 15.71
N PHE A 170 -9.93 12.21 15.07
CA PHE A 170 -8.84 11.50 15.77
C PHE A 170 -7.73 12.43 16.22
N LYS A 171 -7.43 13.49 15.45
CA LYS A 171 -6.52 14.54 15.90
C LYS A 171 -7.03 15.18 17.19
N GLY A 172 -8.31 15.58 17.21
CA GLY A 172 -8.97 16.16 18.38
C GLY A 172 -9.07 15.17 19.55
N LEU A 173 -9.24 13.87 19.29
CA LEU A 173 -9.16 12.82 20.30
C LEU A 173 -7.77 12.84 20.96
N PHE A 174 -6.68 12.80 20.19
CA PHE A 174 -5.34 12.76 20.76
C PHE A 174 -4.99 14.03 21.55
N GLU A 175 -5.48 15.19 21.11
CA GLU A 175 -5.31 16.47 21.82
C GLU A 175 -6.04 16.52 23.18
N ARG A 176 -7.08 15.69 23.38
CA ARG A 176 -7.81 15.60 24.67
C ARG A 176 -7.13 14.74 25.72
N PHE A 177 -6.19 13.88 25.32
CA PHE A 177 -5.45 12.98 26.22
C PHE A 177 -3.93 13.29 26.17
N PRO A 178 -3.52 14.51 26.55
CA PRO A 178 -2.13 14.97 26.42
C PRO A 178 -1.15 14.16 27.28
N GLU A 179 -1.61 13.54 28.37
CA GLU A 179 -0.79 12.66 29.21
C GLU A 179 -0.21 11.47 28.43
N ALA A 180 -0.96 10.94 27.47
CA ALA A 180 -0.51 9.87 26.59
C ALA A 180 0.11 10.39 25.29
N PHE A 181 -0.48 11.43 24.69
CA PHE A 181 -0.16 11.84 23.31
C PHE A 181 0.55 13.19 23.18
N ALA A 182 1.10 13.74 24.25
CA ALA A 182 1.92 14.96 24.18
C ALA A 182 2.97 14.89 23.06
N GLY A 183 2.96 15.89 22.18
CA GLY A 183 3.92 16.00 21.08
C GLY A 183 3.72 15.02 19.93
N PHE A 184 2.56 14.35 19.81
CA PHE A 184 2.27 13.43 18.69
C PHE A 184 2.47 14.08 17.32
N GLN A 185 2.25 15.40 17.22
CA GLN A 185 2.49 16.16 16.01
C GLN A 185 3.97 16.19 15.57
N ALA A 186 4.90 16.20 16.53
CA ALA A 186 6.33 16.17 16.24
C ALA A 186 6.86 14.73 16.12
N ASN A 187 6.38 13.82 16.97
CA ASN A 187 6.79 12.43 17.01
C ASN A 187 5.56 11.50 17.11
N PRO A 188 5.07 10.95 15.98
CA PRO A 188 3.93 10.04 15.96
C PRO A 188 4.14 8.74 16.74
N MET A 189 5.38 8.39 17.13
CA MET A 189 5.64 7.16 17.89
C MET A 189 5.00 7.17 19.28
N VAL A 190 4.65 8.34 19.83
CA VAL A 190 3.90 8.43 21.10
C VAL A 190 2.52 7.76 21.01
N LEU A 191 1.96 7.56 19.82
CA LEU A 191 0.70 6.83 19.64
C LEU A 191 0.77 5.39 20.16
N SER A 192 1.97 4.78 20.23
CA SER A 192 2.17 3.47 20.85
C SER A 192 1.76 3.42 22.34
N LYS A 193 1.61 4.57 23.00
CA LYS A 193 1.07 4.68 24.37
C LYS A 193 -0.44 4.52 24.46
N ALA A 194 -1.18 4.40 23.35
CA ALA A 194 -2.63 4.21 23.38
C ALA A 194 -3.06 2.99 24.26
N ASN A 195 -2.21 1.96 24.35
CA ASN A 195 -2.46 0.81 25.21
C ASN A 195 -2.46 1.13 26.72
N GLU A 196 -1.84 2.23 27.16
CA GLU A 196 -1.91 2.72 28.55
C GLU A 196 -3.33 3.22 28.88
N LEU A 197 -4.07 3.69 27.87
CA LEU A 197 -5.45 4.16 27.99
C LEU A 197 -6.48 3.04 27.79
N LYS A 198 -6.06 1.79 27.67
CA LYS A 198 -6.96 0.66 27.36
C LYS A 198 -8.10 0.49 28.38
N SER A 199 -7.87 0.78 29.65
CA SER A 199 -8.90 0.73 30.71
C SER A 199 -9.58 2.06 30.99
N ASN A 200 -9.21 3.14 30.29
CA ASN A 200 -9.79 4.47 30.49
C ASN A 200 -11.15 4.56 29.78
N ALA A 201 -12.23 4.63 30.57
CA ALA A 201 -13.60 4.65 30.06
C ALA A 201 -13.91 5.88 29.19
N ASP A 202 -13.38 7.05 29.54
CA ASP A 202 -13.58 8.28 28.76
C ASP A 202 -12.86 8.18 27.41
N PHE A 203 -11.60 7.77 27.38
CA PHE A 203 -10.86 7.57 26.12
C PHE A 203 -11.59 6.63 25.17
N ARG A 204 -12.11 5.51 25.69
CA ARG A 204 -12.87 4.53 24.90
C ARG A 204 -14.16 5.10 24.32
N ALA A 205 -14.89 5.89 25.10
CA ALA A 205 -16.09 6.58 24.63
C ALA A 205 -15.76 7.65 23.56
N GLN A 206 -14.72 8.46 23.78
CA GLN A 206 -14.28 9.48 22.83
C GLN A 206 -13.73 8.87 21.54
N LEU A 207 -13.03 7.74 21.62
CA LEU A 207 -12.54 6.98 20.46
C LEU A 207 -13.69 6.51 19.57
N TRP A 208 -14.72 5.91 20.17
CA TRP A 208 -15.93 5.52 19.44
C TRP A 208 -16.63 6.72 18.81
N GLN A 209 -16.76 7.82 19.56
CA GLN A 209 -17.41 9.03 19.09
C GLN A 209 -16.68 9.67 17.90
N ALA A 210 -15.34 9.70 17.93
CA ALA A 210 -14.51 10.17 16.83
C ALA A 210 -14.77 9.34 15.56
N HIS A 211 -14.77 8.01 15.69
CA HIS A 211 -15.08 7.08 14.60
C HIS A 211 -16.49 7.26 14.03
N GLN A 212 -17.52 7.32 14.88
CA GLN A 212 -18.90 7.52 14.43
C GLN A 212 -19.12 8.89 13.78
N SER A 213 -18.34 9.91 14.17
CA SER A 213 -18.38 11.23 13.55
C SER A 213 -17.81 11.20 12.13
N ASN A 214 -16.67 10.53 11.91
CA ASN A 214 -16.12 10.27 10.57
C ASN A 214 -17.13 9.51 9.71
N LYS A 215 -17.71 8.44 10.26
CA LYS A 215 -18.68 7.60 9.56
C LYS A 215 -19.94 8.37 9.18
N ALA A 216 -20.43 9.26 10.03
CA ALA A 216 -21.54 10.16 9.70
C ALA A 216 -21.20 11.10 8.52
N GLN A 217 -19.97 11.61 8.44
CA GLN A 217 -19.52 12.41 7.29
C GLN A 217 -19.48 11.59 6.00
N LEU A 218 -19.00 10.35 6.05
CA LEU A 218 -19.05 9.43 4.92
C LEU A 218 -20.50 9.17 4.45
N CYS A 219 -21.41 8.90 5.39
CA CYS A 219 -22.83 8.74 5.07
C CYS A 219 -23.43 9.99 4.43
N GLY A 220 -23.08 11.19 4.91
CA GLY A 220 -23.50 12.45 4.30
C GLY A 220 -22.95 12.66 2.88
N LEU A 221 -21.67 12.36 2.66
CA LEU A 221 -21.04 12.43 1.33
C LEU A 221 -21.70 11.47 0.34
N LEU A 222 -22.12 10.30 0.82
CA LEU A 222 -22.72 9.22 0.04
C LEU A 222 -24.22 9.10 0.28
N ASP A 223 -24.92 10.19 0.64
CA ASP A 223 -26.35 10.16 1.03
C ASP A 223 -27.24 9.55 -0.05
N LYS A 224 -26.88 9.70 -1.33
CA LYS A 224 -27.61 9.08 -2.45
C LYS A 224 -27.74 7.56 -2.31
N TRP A 225 -26.80 6.90 -1.64
CA TRP A 225 -26.78 5.46 -1.40
C TRP A 225 -27.42 5.08 -0.06
N LYS A 226 -27.85 6.05 0.74
CA LYS A 226 -28.54 5.87 2.03
C LYS A 226 -27.77 4.95 2.98
N LEU A 227 -26.46 5.19 3.10
CA LEU A 227 -25.63 4.52 4.10
C LEU A 227 -26.05 4.93 5.51
N ASP A 228 -26.01 4.00 6.44
CA ASP A 228 -26.25 4.24 7.86
C ASP A 228 -24.94 4.10 8.65
N LYS A 229 -24.67 5.07 9.53
CA LYS A 229 -23.48 5.09 10.38
C LYS A 229 -23.49 3.99 11.44
N ASP A 230 -24.64 3.43 11.76
CA ASP A 230 -24.77 2.39 12.77
C ASP A 230 -24.74 0.97 12.16
N ILE A 231 -24.73 0.84 10.84
CA ILE A 231 -24.55 -0.44 10.12
C ILE A 231 -23.04 -0.73 9.89
N PHE A 232 -22.62 -1.97 10.12
CA PHE A 232 -21.24 -2.42 9.88
C PHE A 232 -20.81 -2.13 8.44
N THR A 233 -19.67 -1.46 8.28
CA THR A 233 -19.13 -1.01 6.99
C THR A 233 -17.71 -1.52 6.78
N ILE A 234 -17.51 -2.32 5.74
CA ILE A 234 -16.20 -2.81 5.30
C ILE A 234 -15.82 -2.17 3.96
N CYS A 235 -14.56 -1.80 3.78
CA CYS A 235 -14.10 -1.21 2.53
C CYS A 235 -12.86 -1.90 1.97
N TRP A 236 -12.91 -2.16 0.67
CA TRP A 236 -11.76 -2.51 -0.15
C TRP A 236 -11.51 -1.35 -1.13
N ALA A 237 -10.37 -0.68 -1.04
CA ALA A 237 -10.07 0.45 -1.94
C ALA A 237 -8.60 0.50 -2.39
N ARG A 238 -8.33 0.12 -3.64
CA ARG A 238 -6.96 -0.02 -4.17
C ARG A 238 -6.95 -0.14 -5.70
N ARG A 239 -5.75 -0.08 -6.30
CA ARG A 239 -5.56 -0.42 -7.72
C ARG A 239 -6.04 -1.85 -7.96
N VAL A 240 -6.80 -2.05 -9.04
CA VAL A 240 -7.28 -3.37 -9.46
C VAL A 240 -6.12 -4.12 -10.13
N ALA A 241 -5.79 -5.30 -9.60
CA ALA A 241 -4.81 -6.23 -10.13
C ALA A 241 -5.17 -7.65 -9.68
N ALA A 242 -4.80 -8.69 -10.45
CA ALA A 242 -5.20 -10.07 -10.18
C ALA A 242 -4.77 -10.53 -8.77
N TYR A 243 -3.49 -10.34 -8.42
CA TYR A 243 -2.96 -10.72 -7.10
C TYR A 243 -3.60 -9.93 -5.94
N LYS A 244 -4.25 -8.77 -6.17
CA LYS A 244 -4.96 -8.01 -5.13
C LYS A 244 -6.35 -8.60 -4.80
N ARG A 245 -6.83 -9.55 -5.61
CA ARG A 245 -8.05 -10.34 -5.45
C ARG A 245 -9.32 -9.52 -5.12
N PRO A 246 -9.66 -8.49 -5.93
CA PRO A 246 -10.82 -7.62 -5.67
C PRO A 246 -12.15 -8.37 -5.51
N SER A 247 -12.32 -9.50 -6.21
CA SER A 247 -13.53 -10.31 -6.20
C SER A 247 -13.65 -11.27 -5.00
N LEU A 248 -12.62 -11.41 -4.15
CA LEU A 248 -12.61 -12.44 -3.10
C LEU A 248 -13.77 -12.30 -2.11
N ILE A 249 -14.11 -11.07 -1.70
CA ILE A 249 -15.24 -10.83 -0.79
C ILE A 249 -16.58 -11.19 -1.45
N LEU A 250 -16.68 -11.12 -2.77
CA LEU A 250 -17.89 -11.45 -3.53
C LEU A 250 -17.89 -12.89 -4.07
N HIS A 251 -16.91 -13.71 -3.70
CA HIS A 251 -16.74 -15.07 -4.23
C HIS A 251 -17.95 -15.96 -3.98
N ASP A 252 -18.55 -15.87 -2.79
CA ASP A 252 -19.83 -16.48 -2.42
C ASP A 252 -20.79 -15.43 -1.82
N VAL A 253 -21.64 -14.88 -2.70
CA VAL A 253 -22.65 -13.87 -2.32
C VAL A 253 -23.71 -14.47 -1.40
N ASN A 254 -24.06 -15.76 -1.53
CA ASN A 254 -25.05 -16.40 -0.65
C ASN A 254 -24.53 -16.43 0.79
N ARG A 255 -23.23 -16.67 0.96
CA ARG A 255 -22.60 -16.61 2.29
C ARG A 255 -22.66 -15.22 2.90
N LEU A 256 -22.43 -14.16 2.11
CA LEU A 256 -22.58 -12.77 2.57
C LEU A 256 -24.01 -12.46 3.01
N VAL A 257 -25.01 -12.86 2.21
CA VAL A 257 -26.43 -12.67 2.56
C VAL A 257 -26.73 -13.43 3.84
N SER A 258 -26.31 -14.69 3.96
CA SER A 258 -26.50 -15.49 5.19
C SER A 258 -25.92 -14.81 6.44
N ILE A 259 -24.72 -14.22 6.35
CA ILE A 259 -24.13 -13.45 7.46
C ILE A 259 -24.99 -12.24 7.78
N ALA A 260 -25.41 -11.48 6.77
CA ALA A 260 -26.24 -10.30 6.93
C ALA A 260 -27.59 -10.60 7.60
N GLU A 261 -28.18 -11.75 7.29
CA GLU A 261 -29.45 -12.21 7.87
C GLU A 261 -29.30 -12.73 9.29
N LYS A 262 -28.25 -13.52 9.55
CA LYS A 262 -28.04 -14.19 10.83
C LYS A 262 -27.51 -13.26 11.91
N VAL A 263 -26.63 -12.33 11.54
CA VAL A 263 -25.84 -11.54 12.50
C VAL A 263 -26.21 -10.06 12.49
N GLY A 264 -26.49 -9.50 11.32
CA GLY A 264 -26.93 -8.11 11.16
C GLY A 264 -26.45 -7.50 9.83
N PRO A 265 -27.03 -6.36 9.42
CA PRO A 265 -26.84 -5.81 8.08
C PRO A 265 -25.39 -5.43 7.77
N LEU A 266 -25.03 -5.36 6.48
CA LEU A 266 -23.67 -5.10 5.99
C LEU A 266 -23.66 -4.01 4.93
N GLN A 267 -22.66 -3.14 5.00
CA GLN A 267 -22.30 -2.17 3.96
C GLN A 267 -20.90 -2.50 3.44
N ILE A 268 -20.76 -2.77 2.15
CA ILE A 268 -19.49 -3.06 1.49
C ILE A 268 -19.21 -1.93 0.50
N ILE A 269 -18.06 -1.27 0.65
CA ILE A 269 -17.60 -0.25 -0.27
C ILE A 269 -16.40 -0.77 -1.04
N LEU A 270 -16.53 -0.91 -2.35
CA LEU A 270 -15.45 -1.24 -3.26
C LEU A 270 -15.03 0.03 -3.99
N ALA A 271 -13.74 0.32 -4.06
CA ALA A 271 -13.23 1.45 -4.82
C ALA A 271 -11.90 1.11 -5.50
N GLY A 272 -11.67 1.67 -6.68
CA GLY A 272 -10.42 1.40 -7.38
C GLY A 272 -10.38 1.96 -8.79
N LYS A 273 -9.19 1.93 -9.37
CA LYS A 273 -8.96 2.19 -10.79
C LYS A 273 -8.33 0.92 -11.36
N ALA A 274 -8.89 0.39 -12.44
CA ALA A 274 -8.20 -0.61 -13.26
C ALA A 274 -7.23 0.07 -14.20
N HIS A 275 -6.19 -0.68 -14.54
CA HIS A 275 -5.36 -0.33 -15.68
C HIS A 275 -6.21 -0.46 -16.96
N PRO A 276 -6.10 0.46 -17.94
CA PRO A 276 -6.87 0.40 -19.19
C PRO A 276 -6.71 -0.91 -19.99
N ASN A 277 -5.60 -1.64 -19.76
CA ASN A 277 -5.32 -2.93 -20.39
C ASN A 277 -5.69 -4.14 -19.51
N ASP A 278 -6.07 -3.94 -18.23
CA ASP A 278 -6.51 -4.99 -17.31
C ASP A 278 -8.04 -5.12 -17.34
N ASN A 279 -8.59 -5.47 -18.51
CA ASN A 279 -10.04 -5.63 -18.70
C ASN A 279 -10.64 -6.80 -17.90
N LEU A 280 -9.82 -7.78 -17.50
CA LEU A 280 -10.30 -8.98 -16.80
C LEU A 280 -10.84 -8.67 -15.39
N GLY A 281 -10.30 -7.66 -14.69
CA GLY A 281 -10.68 -7.39 -13.30
C GLY A 281 -12.10 -6.81 -13.11
N PHE A 282 -12.61 -6.05 -14.09
CA PHE A 282 -13.92 -5.40 -14.00
C PHE A 282 -15.07 -6.25 -14.54
N THR A 283 -14.82 -7.15 -15.51
CA THR A 283 -15.86 -8.08 -16.00
C THR A 283 -16.41 -8.94 -14.87
N TYR A 284 -15.54 -9.45 -13.98
CA TYR A 284 -15.97 -10.21 -12.80
C TYR A 284 -16.71 -9.37 -11.76
N ILE A 285 -16.39 -8.08 -11.62
CA ILE A 285 -17.10 -7.21 -10.66
C ILE A 285 -18.53 -6.97 -11.14
N ASN A 286 -18.74 -6.67 -12.42
CA ASN A 286 -20.07 -6.43 -12.97
C ASN A 286 -20.97 -7.68 -12.86
N GLU A 287 -20.45 -8.86 -13.19
CA GLU A 287 -21.20 -10.12 -13.02
C GLU A 287 -21.56 -10.40 -11.55
N MET A 288 -20.70 -10.01 -10.61
CA MET A 288 -20.97 -10.18 -9.18
C MET A 288 -21.96 -9.14 -8.66
N LEU A 289 -21.94 -7.91 -9.16
CA LEU A 289 -22.96 -6.90 -8.86
C LEU A 289 -24.33 -7.34 -9.39
N ASP A 290 -24.40 -7.86 -10.62
CA ASP A 290 -25.65 -8.41 -11.17
C ASP A 290 -26.22 -9.55 -10.32
N LYS A 291 -25.35 -10.37 -9.70
CA LYS A 291 -25.79 -11.42 -8.76
C LYS A 291 -26.28 -10.83 -7.45
N VAL A 292 -25.61 -9.81 -6.92
CA VAL A 292 -26.04 -9.11 -5.70
C VAL A 292 -27.42 -8.51 -5.90
N ASP A 293 -27.64 -7.81 -7.02
CA ASP A 293 -28.91 -7.15 -7.32
C ASP A 293 -30.06 -8.16 -7.45
N LYS A 294 -29.79 -9.37 -7.95
CA LYS A 294 -30.77 -10.47 -8.03
C LYS A 294 -31.06 -11.15 -6.70
N LEU A 295 -30.08 -11.23 -5.80
CA LEU A 295 -30.18 -12.00 -4.55
C LEU A 295 -30.70 -11.16 -3.37
N ASN A 296 -30.90 -9.86 -3.55
CA ASN A 296 -31.14 -8.92 -2.46
C ASN A 296 -32.19 -7.88 -2.85
N GLU A 297 -33.43 -8.34 -3.10
CA GLU A 297 -34.54 -7.54 -3.64
C GLU A 297 -34.84 -6.26 -2.83
N ASP A 298 -34.59 -6.25 -1.50
CA ASP A 298 -34.90 -5.12 -0.62
C ASP A 298 -33.69 -4.24 -0.21
N TYR A 299 -32.45 -4.60 -0.57
CA TYR A 299 -31.19 -3.88 -0.24
C TYR A 299 -30.99 -3.46 1.24
N SER A 300 -31.84 -3.92 2.15
CA SER A 300 -31.91 -3.49 3.54
C SER A 300 -30.91 -4.22 4.43
N LYS A 301 -30.53 -5.45 4.04
CA LYS A 301 -29.62 -6.30 4.81
C LYS A 301 -28.20 -6.28 4.28
N LEU A 302 -28.00 -6.29 2.97
CA LEU A 302 -26.68 -6.19 2.35
C LEU A 302 -26.68 -5.00 1.41
N LYS A 303 -25.68 -4.14 1.49
CA LYS A 303 -25.53 -3.00 0.59
C LYS A 303 -24.12 -2.99 0.04
N ILE A 304 -24.00 -2.99 -1.28
CA ILE A 304 -22.71 -3.00 -1.97
C ILE A 304 -22.64 -1.77 -2.85
N ILE A 305 -21.59 -0.98 -2.69
CA ILE A 305 -21.36 0.25 -3.45
C ILE A 305 -20.01 0.14 -4.14
N VAL A 306 -19.98 0.45 -5.43
CA VAL A 306 -18.73 0.64 -6.17
C VAL A 306 -18.51 2.12 -6.42
N LEU A 307 -17.40 2.64 -5.90
CA LEU A 307 -16.99 4.03 -6.07
C LEU A 307 -15.92 4.13 -7.15
N GLU A 308 -16.26 4.83 -8.22
CA GLU A 308 -15.31 5.19 -9.27
C GLU A 308 -14.39 6.33 -8.82
N ASN A 309 -13.33 6.57 -9.60
CA ASN A 309 -12.44 7.72 -9.43
C ASN A 309 -11.75 7.81 -8.06
N TYR A 310 -11.45 6.67 -7.44
CA TYR A 310 -10.65 6.62 -6.21
C TYR A 310 -9.36 7.45 -6.32
N ASP A 311 -9.24 8.43 -5.44
CA ASP A 311 -8.15 9.39 -5.37
C ASP A 311 -7.74 9.66 -3.91
N ILE A 312 -6.87 10.64 -3.68
CA ILE A 312 -6.39 10.97 -2.33
C ILE A 312 -7.54 11.51 -1.45
N TYR A 313 -8.49 12.26 -2.03
CA TYR A 313 -9.61 12.81 -1.28
C TYR A 313 -10.50 11.69 -0.76
N LEU A 314 -10.94 10.78 -1.64
CA LEU A 314 -11.77 9.65 -1.24
C LEU A 314 -11.00 8.70 -0.31
N ALA A 315 -9.70 8.49 -0.53
CA ALA A 315 -8.86 7.68 0.35
C ALA A 315 -8.83 8.20 1.79
N LYS A 316 -8.73 9.52 2.01
CA LYS A 316 -8.72 10.11 3.35
C LYS A 316 -10.03 9.84 4.11
N ILE A 317 -11.15 9.94 3.40
CA ILE A 317 -12.47 9.71 3.99
C ILE A 317 -12.66 8.22 4.28
N LEU A 318 -12.44 7.35 3.30
CA LEU A 318 -12.65 5.91 3.48
C LEU A 318 -11.73 5.31 4.56
N THR A 319 -10.44 5.68 4.59
CA THR A 319 -9.51 5.14 5.60
C THR A 319 -9.79 5.62 7.03
N SER A 320 -10.66 6.61 7.22
CA SER A 320 -10.99 7.13 8.56
C SER A 320 -12.43 6.84 9.01
N SER A 321 -13.28 6.35 8.11
CA SER A 321 -14.74 6.36 8.32
C SER A 321 -15.40 4.98 8.24
N VAL A 322 -14.69 3.93 7.82
CA VAL A 322 -15.21 2.57 7.72
C VAL A 322 -14.81 1.76 8.95
N ASP A 323 -15.59 0.76 9.33
CA ASP A 323 -15.31 -0.03 10.54
C ASP A 323 -14.13 -0.98 10.34
N VAL A 324 -14.04 -1.57 9.14
CA VAL A 324 -13.01 -2.53 8.76
C VAL A 324 -12.43 -2.17 7.40
N TRP A 325 -11.10 -2.15 7.32
CA TRP A 325 -10.35 -1.99 6.07
C TRP A 325 -9.88 -3.35 5.55
N LEU A 326 -10.33 -3.75 4.37
CA LEU A 326 -10.02 -5.04 3.75
C LEU A 326 -8.78 -4.95 2.85
N ASN A 327 -7.78 -5.78 3.16
CA ASN A 327 -6.59 -5.96 2.33
C ASN A 327 -6.35 -7.46 2.09
N ASN A 328 -6.65 -7.96 0.91
CA ASN A 328 -6.56 -9.40 0.64
C ASN A 328 -5.64 -9.77 -0.54
N PRO A 329 -4.42 -9.19 -0.66
CA PRO A 329 -3.48 -9.64 -1.67
C PRO A 329 -3.13 -11.11 -1.47
N LEU A 330 -2.77 -11.81 -2.55
CA LEU A 330 -2.20 -13.14 -2.50
C LEU A 330 -0.77 -13.05 -1.92
N PRO A 331 -0.46 -13.72 -0.81
CA PRO A 331 0.91 -13.74 -0.30
C PRO A 331 1.85 -14.53 -1.22
N PRO A 332 3.10 -14.08 -1.45
CA PRO A 332 3.79 -12.92 -0.87
C PRO A 332 3.87 -11.72 -1.85
N PHE A 333 2.85 -11.52 -2.67
CA PHE A 333 2.87 -10.57 -3.80
C PHE A 333 2.56 -9.12 -3.42
N GLU A 334 2.36 -8.81 -2.14
CA GLU A 334 2.33 -7.44 -1.61
C GLU A 334 3.68 -7.08 -0.96
N ALA A 335 4.44 -6.19 -1.61
CA ALA A 335 5.70 -5.72 -1.03
C ALA A 335 5.52 -4.99 0.32
N SER A 336 4.40 -4.29 0.54
CA SER A 336 4.12 -3.63 1.82
C SER A 336 2.62 -3.35 1.96
N GLY A 337 2.11 -2.29 1.32
CA GLY A 337 0.68 -1.93 1.34
C GLY A 337 0.32 -0.87 2.39
N THR A 338 0.59 0.40 2.10
CA THR A 338 0.43 1.49 3.07
C THR A 338 -1.01 1.89 3.40
N SER A 339 -2.02 1.40 2.68
CA SER A 339 -3.42 1.77 2.93
C SER A 339 -3.92 1.32 4.31
N GLY A 340 -3.51 0.14 4.76
CA GLY A 340 -3.82 -0.35 6.10
C GLY A 340 -3.21 0.53 7.19
N MET A 341 -1.98 1.02 6.97
CA MET A 341 -1.30 1.95 7.90
C MET A 341 -2.07 3.27 8.07
N LYS A 342 -2.73 3.76 7.01
CA LYS A 342 -3.59 4.96 7.06
C LYS A 342 -4.86 4.69 7.86
N ALA A 343 -5.42 3.48 7.71
CA ALA A 343 -6.64 3.08 8.38
C ALA A 343 -6.43 2.94 9.90
N ILE A 344 -5.37 2.26 10.32
CA ILE A 344 -5.10 2.05 11.75
C ILE A 344 -4.82 3.35 12.53
N LEU A 345 -4.32 4.40 11.86
CA LEU A 345 -4.17 5.74 12.45
C LEU A 345 -5.50 6.31 12.96
N ASN A 346 -6.60 5.92 12.32
CA ASN A 346 -7.96 6.35 12.64
C ASN A 346 -8.74 5.23 13.35
N GLY A 347 -8.05 4.31 14.03
CA GLY A 347 -8.70 3.23 14.78
C GLY A 347 -9.48 2.23 13.92
N VAL A 348 -9.32 2.25 12.60
CA VAL A 348 -10.04 1.34 11.69
C VAL A 348 -9.37 -0.03 11.69
N LEU A 349 -10.16 -1.05 12.00
CA LEU A 349 -9.69 -2.43 12.13
C LEU A 349 -9.20 -2.97 10.79
N GLN A 350 -8.22 -3.86 10.84
CA GLN A 350 -7.71 -4.56 9.66
C GLN A 350 -8.41 -5.90 9.48
N MET A 351 -8.85 -6.17 8.26
CA MET A 351 -9.16 -7.53 7.83
C MET A 351 -8.23 -7.84 6.67
N SER A 352 -7.27 -8.74 6.88
CA SER A 352 -6.17 -8.87 5.92
C SER A 352 -5.64 -10.29 5.77
N THR A 353 -5.12 -10.60 4.59
CA THR A 353 -4.16 -11.69 4.46
C THR A 353 -2.83 -11.32 5.10
N VAL A 354 -2.04 -12.34 5.46
CA VAL A 354 -0.74 -12.15 6.12
C VAL A 354 0.34 -11.90 5.06
N ASP A 355 0.42 -10.66 4.59
CA ASP A 355 1.40 -10.23 3.60
C ASP A 355 1.82 -8.76 3.79
N GLY A 356 2.91 -8.36 3.13
CA GLY A 356 3.45 -7.01 3.18
C GLY A 356 3.71 -6.53 4.61
N TRP A 357 3.19 -5.35 4.95
CA TRP A 357 3.38 -4.77 6.29
C TRP A 357 2.63 -5.53 7.39
N VAL A 358 1.53 -6.22 7.05
CA VAL A 358 0.71 -6.93 8.03
C VAL A 358 1.49 -8.10 8.64
N ALA A 359 2.40 -8.70 7.87
CA ALA A 359 3.32 -9.75 8.35
C ALA A 359 4.19 -9.28 9.54
N GLU A 360 4.40 -7.97 9.71
CA GLU A 360 5.17 -7.39 10.81
C GLU A 360 4.31 -7.07 12.05
N ALA A 361 2.99 -7.27 11.97
CA ALA A 361 2.04 -6.93 13.02
C ALA A 361 0.97 -8.02 13.25
N THR A 362 1.23 -9.27 12.83
CA THR A 362 0.26 -10.38 12.92
C THR A 362 -0.07 -10.80 14.36
N ASP A 363 0.83 -10.53 15.29
CA ASP A 363 0.66 -10.79 16.73
C ASP A 363 -0.23 -9.74 17.40
N ARG A 364 -0.48 -8.62 16.73
CA ARG A 364 -1.29 -7.50 17.23
C ARG A 364 -2.77 -7.81 17.01
N LYS A 365 -3.58 -7.57 18.05
CA LYS A 365 -5.04 -7.76 18.01
C LYS A 365 -5.73 -6.54 17.38
N MET A 366 -5.41 -6.23 16.13
CA MET A 366 -5.90 -5.06 15.39
C MET A 366 -7.01 -5.38 14.38
N GLY A 367 -7.62 -6.56 14.49
CA GLY A 367 -8.69 -7.05 13.61
C GLY A 367 -8.57 -8.55 13.35
N ALA A 368 -8.81 -8.99 12.12
CA ALA A 368 -8.78 -10.39 11.73
C ALA A 368 -7.80 -10.67 10.57
N PHE A 369 -7.04 -11.75 10.70
CA PHE A 369 -6.11 -12.20 9.66
C PHE A 369 -6.51 -13.57 9.15
N PHE A 370 -6.51 -13.75 7.82
CA PHE A 370 -7.05 -14.95 7.18
C PHE A 370 -6.22 -15.40 5.97
N GLY A 371 -6.50 -16.62 5.52
CA GLY A 371 -6.07 -17.12 4.22
C GLY A 371 -4.69 -17.78 4.20
N TYR A 372 -4.27 -18.12 2.98
CA TYR A 372 -3.02 -18.79 2.67
C TYR A 372 -1.80 -18.07 3.26
N LYS A 373 -0.81 -18.85 3.70
CA LYS A 373 0.50 -18.36 4.10
C LYS A 373 1.54 -18.97 3.18
N ASN A 374 2.29 -18.11 2.50
CA ASN A 374 3.34 -18.52 1.58
C ASN A 374 4.51 -19.22 2.31
N ALA A 375 5.05 -20.27 1.69
CA ALA A 375 6.23 -20.97 2.18
C ALA A 375 7.48 -20.06 2.16
N GLU A 376 8.39 -20.23 3.12
CA GLU A 376 9.50 -19.29 3.32
C GLU A 376 10.52 -19.27 2.16
N ASP A 377 10.66 -20.36 1.42
CA ASP A 377 11.69 -20.61 0.42
C ASP A 377 11.23 -20.44 -1.04
N SER A 378 9.97 -20.08 -1.28
CA SER A 378 9.40 -19.92 -2.62
C SER A 378 8.50 -18.70 -2.73
N VAL A 379 8.56 -17.99 -3.86
CA VAL A 379 7.62 -16.90 -4.18
C VAL A 379 6.27 -17.45 -4.63
N GLY A 380 6.20 -18.72 -5.05
CA GLY A 380 4.98 -19.33 -5.57
C GLY A 380 4.56 -18.78 -6.94
N ASN A 381 3.30 -19.00 -7.30
CA ASN A 381 2.71 -18.58 -8.57
C ASN A 381 1.64 -17.50 -8.32
N GLU A 382 1.80 -16.32 -8.92
CA GLU A 382 0.87 -15.18 -8.74
C GLU A 382 -0.54 -15.44 -9.31
N PHE A 383 -0.69 -16.48 -10.13
CA PHE A 383 -1.95 -16.90 -10.71
C PHE A 383 -2.69 -17.97 -9.89
N ASP A 384 -2.05 -18.56 -8.87
CA ASP A 384 -2.72 -19.48 -7.94
C ASP A 384 -3.38 -18.68 -6.82
N LEU A 385 -4.58 -18.15 -7.09
CA LEU A 385 -5.22 -17.14 -6.26
C LEU A 385 -5.82 -17.66 -4.95
N HIS A 386 -5.86 -18.99 -4.74
CA HIS A 386 -6.46 -19.63 -3.55
C HIS A 386 -7.89 -19.13 -3.20
N MET A 387 -8.70 -18.82 -4.21
CA MET A 387 -9.98 -18.11 -4.01
C MET A 387 -10.96 -18.84 -3.09
N ASN A 388 -11.13 -20.17 -3.23
CA ASN A 388 -12.11 -20.93 -2.46
C ASN A 388 -11.77 -20.97 -0.96
N ASP A 389 -10.56 -21.42 -0.62
CA ASP A 389 -10.15 -21.61 0.77
C ASP A 389 -10.01 -20.28 1.53
N ASP A 390 -9.49 -19.24 0.86
CA ASP A 390 -9.34 -17.92 1.46
C ASP A 390 -10.69 -17.22 1.62
N ALA A 391 -11.65 -17.42 0.71
CA ALA A 391 -13.00 -16.86 0.84
C ALA A 391 -13.73 -17.45 2.05
N GLU A 392 -13.66 -18.76 2.28
CA GLU A 392 -14.29 -19.39 3.45
C GLU A 392 -13.72 -18.85 4.77
N GLN A 393 -12.39 -18.69 4.86
CA GLN A 393 -11.75 -18.08 6.04
C GLN A 393 -12.11 -16.59 6.20
N LEU A 394 -12.21 -15.85 5.10
CA LEU A 394 -12.69 -14.47 5.07
C LEU A 394 -14.11 -14.41 5.65
N TYR A 395 -15.04 -15.24 5.19
CA TYR A 395 -16.43 -15.21 5.66
C TYR A 395 -16.58 -15.55 7.14
N ARG A 396 -15.82 -16.52 7.65
CA ARG A 396 -15.79 -16.81 9.11
C ARG A 396 -15.33 -15.61 9.91
N SER A 397 -14.21 -15.01 9.49
CA SER A 397 -13.65 -13.82 10.14
C SER A 397 -14.60 -12.62 10.06
N LEU A 398 -15.31 -12.47 8.93
CA LEU A 398 -16.31 -11.43 8.74
C LEU A 398 -17.51 -11.64 9.69
N GLU A 399 -18.04 -12.87 9.76
CA GLU A 399 -19.16 -13.22 10.66
C GLU A 399 -18.83 -12.89 12.12
N ASP A 400 -17.62 -13.25 12.58
CA ASP A 400 -17.14 -12.96 13.94
C ASP A 400 -17.03 -11.45 14.21
N LEU A 401 -16.42 -10.69 13.29
CA LEU A 401 -16.28 -9.24 13.42
C LEU A 401 -17.62 -8.51 13.39
N VAL A 402 -18.52 -8.89 12.49
CA VAL A 402 -19.88 -8.32 12.39
C VAL A 402 -20.65 -8.59 13.67
N GLY A 403 -20.58 -9.81 14.21
CA GLY A 403 -21.22 -10.16 15.47
C GLY A 403 -20.66 -9.36 16.64
N LEU A 404 -19.35 -9.16 16.70
CA LEU A 404 -18.74 -8.32 17.73
C LEU A 404 -19.12 -6.84 17.57
N TYR A 405 -19.17 -6.33 16.36
CA TYR A 405 -19.62 -4.96 16.08
C TYR A 405 -21.04 -4.74 16.59
N TYR A 406 -22.00 -5.61 16.29
CA TYR A 406 -23.40 -5.42 16.73
C TYR A 406 -23.63 -5.66 18.22
N ARG A 407 -22.77 -6.45 18.89
CA ARG A 407 -22.74 -6.49 20.37
C ARG A 407 -22.22 -5.19 20.98
N THR A 408 -21.31 -4.51 20.27
CA THR A 408 -20.71 -3.23 20.66
C THR A 408 -21.66 -2.08 20.41
N ASN A 409 -22.10 -1.88 19.17
CA ASN A 409 -22.95 -0.78 18.74
C ASN A 409 -24.43 -1.18 18.80
N ARG A 410 -25.11 -0.76 19.87
CA ARG A 410 -26.56 -0.95 20.02
C ARG A 410 -27.29 0.32 19.61
N GLN A 411 -27.46 0.50 18.30
CA GLN A 411 -28.18 1.64 17.70
C GLN A 411 -27.59 3.00 18.12
N GLY A 412 -26.29 3.18 17.90
CA GLY A 412 -25.57 4.42 18.18
C GLY A 412 -24.99 4.53 19.58
N LYS A 413 -25.29 3.59 20.48
CA LYS A 413 -24.69 3.50 21.81
C LYS A 413 -23.68 2.35 21.86
N ALA A 414 -22.40 2.69 22.00
CA ALA A 414 -21.35 1.69 22.17
C ALA A 414 -21.25 1.18 23.61
N ASP A 415 -21.12 -0.13 23.75
CA ASP A 415 -20.58 -0.74 24.96
C ASP A 415 -19.09 -0.41 25.08
N ALA A 416 -18.76 0.52 25.97
CA ALA A 416 -17.40 0.94 26.21
C ALA A 416 -16.50 -0.23 26.67
N SER A 417 -17.04 -1.29 27.26
CA SER A 417 -16.24 -2.43 27.70
C SER A 417 -15.90 -3.42 26.57
N SER A 418 -16.41 -3.21 25.35
CA SER A 418 -16.27 -4.17 24.26
C SER A 418 -14.83 -4.38 23.80
N ALA A 419 -14.52 -5.64 23.46
CA ALA A 419 -13.29 -6.03 22.79
C ALA A 419 -13.11 -5.37 21.41
N TRP A 420 -14.17 -4.82 20.80
CA TRP A 420 -14.05 -4.02 19.58
C TRP A 420 -13.17 -2.79 19.80
N LEU A 421 -13.42 -2.05 20.90
CA LEU A 421 -12.66 -0.86 21.24
C LEU A 421 -11.22 -1.21 21.60
N ASP A 422 -10.98 -2.38 22.20
CA ASP A 422 -9.62 -2.89 22.40
C ASP A 422 -8.85 -2.99 21.08
N MET A 423 -9.50 -3.50 20.02
CA MET A 423 -8.87 -3.60 18.69
C MET A 423 -8.64 -2.23 18.05
N MET A 424 -9.56 -1.27 18.24
CA MET A 424 -9.37 0.10 17.77
C MET A 424 -8.17 0.78 18.46
N ILE A 425 -8.04 0.60 19.79
CA ILE A 425 -6.88 1.11 20.55
C ILE A 425 -5.59 0.46 20.07
N GLU A 426 -5.62 -0.85 19.81
CA GLU A 426 -4.48 -1.59 19.29
C GLU A 426 -4.07 -1.07 17.90
N CYS A 427 -5.03 -0.73 17.03
CA CYS A 427 -4.75 -0.07 15.75
C CYS A 427 -3.97 1.24 15.94
N VAL A 428 -4.42 2.12 16.84
CA VAL A 428 -3.73 3.39 17.12
C VAL A 428 -2.33 3.14 17.70
N CYS A 429 -2.18 2.15 18.59
CA CYS A 429 -0.89 1.75 19.16
C CYS A 429 0.10 1.33 18.07
N VAL A 430 -0.35 0.47 17.17
CA VAL A 430 0.43 -0.04 16.03
C VAL A 430 0.79 1.08 15.06
N ALA A 431 -0.09 2.06 14.86
CA ALA A 431 0.16 3.21 13.99
C ALA A 431 1.37 4.06 14.44
N GLY A 432 1.73 4.01 15.74
CA GLY A 432 2.95 4.60 16.27
C GLY A 432 4.26 4.02 15.69
N GLN A 433 4.23 2.85 15.05
CA GLN A 433 5.40 2.23 14.41
C GLN A 433 5.40 2.37 12.88
N PHE A 434 4.22 2.46 12.27
CA PHE A 434 4.06 2.49 10.80
C PHE A 434 3.89 3.92 10.24
N ASN A 435 4.75 4.84 10.68
CA ASN A 435 4.75 6.24 10.24
C ASN A 435 6.04 6.64 9.51
N THR A 436 5.99 7.75 8.76
CA THR A 436 7.14 8.26 8.02
C THR A 436 8.23 8.83 8.91
N TYR A 437 7.96 9.20 10.17
CA TYR A 437 8.98 9.70 11.10
C TYR A 437 10.02 8.61 11.37
N ARG A 438 9.57 7.43 11.82
CA ARG A 438 10.43 6.26 11.98
C ARG A 438 11.03 5.79 10.65
N MET A 439 10.28 5.90 9.54
CA MET A 439 10.78 5.54 8.21
C MET A 439 12.01 6.34 7.82
N LEU A 440 11.90 7.66 7.91
CA LEU A 440 12.98 8.57 7.55
C LEU A 440 14.15 8.43 8.52
N ASP A 441 13.89 8.21 9.80
CA ASP A 441 14.93 7.93 10.79
C ASP A 441 15.74 6.67 10.44
N GLN A 442 15.07 5.58 10.06
CA GLN A 442 15.75 4.38 9.60
C GLN A 442 16.50 4.59 8.27
N TYR A 443 15.93 5.34 7.32
CA TYR A 443 16.66 5.69 6.09
C TYR A 443 17.96 6.44 6.40
N LYS A 444 17.93 7.43 7.30
CA LYS A 444 19.12 8.19 7.71
C LYS A 444 20.22 7.30 8.26
N HIS A 445 19.88 6.37 9.15
CA HIS A 445 20.86 5.54 9.85
C HIS A 445 21.32 4.30 9.05
N LEU A 446 20.40 3.64 8.34
CA LEU A 446 20.67 2.36 7.67
C LEU A 446 21.14 2.53 6.22
N ILE A 447 20.53 3.47 5.50
CA ILE A 447 20.67 3.58 4.04
C ILE A 447 21.56 4.77 3.65
N TRP A 448 21.19 5.98 4.07
CA TRP A 448 21.94 7.20 3.70
C TRP A 448 23.20 7.38 4.53
N LYS A 449 23.25 6.81 5.75
CA LYS A 449 24.36 6.92 6.70
C LYS A 449 24.79 8.38 6.92
N THR A 450 23.80 9.26 6.99
CA THR A 450 23.99 10.68 7.27
C THR A 450 24.05 10.89 8.78
N ALA A 451 25.11 11.55 9.25
CA ALA A 451 25.33 11.87 10.66
C ALA A 451 24.33 12.90 11.21
#